data_AF-A0A352DRZ9-F1
#
_entry.id   AF-A0A352DRZ9-F1
#
_cell.length_a   1.000
_cell.length_b   1.000
_cell.length_c   1.000
_cell.angle_alpha   90.00
_cell.angle_beta   90.00
_cell.angle_gamma   90.00
#
_symmetry.space_group_name_H-M   'P 1'
#
loop_
_entity.id
_entity.type
_entity.pdbx_description
1 polymer ?
#
loop_
_entity_poly.entity_id
_entity_poly.type
_entity_poly.pdbx_seq_one_letter_code
_entity_poly.pdbx_strand_id
1 'polypeptide(L)'
;MNIFGVFATQGSQGVGTVKGVEAAQAAAPKGVGEVHDAVTLSVDGVRAAESTSDVRFDRINAIRAAIADGSYDTPEKLDIALDRLLDRLG
;
A
#
# COMPACT_ATOMS: atom_id res chain seq x y z
N MET A 1 -5.84 34.54 -15.72
CA MET A 1 -6.41 33.34 -15.06
C MET A 1 -7.17 32.59 -16.14
N ASN A 2 -6.55 31.57 -16.75
CA ASN A 2 -7.14 30.83 -17.87
C ASN A 2 -7.73 29.53 -17.34
N ILE A 3 -9.06 29.42 -17.37
CA ILE A 3 -9.77 28.17 -17.07
C ILE A 3 -10.10 27.52 -18.42
N PHE A 4 -9.50 26.36 -18.68
CA PHE A 4 -9.82 25.56 -19.86
C PHE A 4 -11.09 24.75 -19.59
N GLY A 5 -12.13 24.98 -20.40
CA GLY A 5 -13.41 24.28 -20.31
C GLY A 5 -13.30 22.80 -20.63
N VAL A 6 -14.19 22.00 -20.03
CA VAL A 6 -14.34 20.57 -20.29
C VAL A 6 -14.96 20.39 -21.68
N PHE A 7 -14.16 19.99 -22.67
CA PHE A 7 -14.67 19.58 -23.98
C PHE A 7 -15.13 18.12 -23.93
N ALA A 8 -16.41 17.90 -24.23
CA ALA A 8 -17.04 16.58 -24.29
C ALA A 8 -16.71 15.88 -25.62
N THR A 9 -16.13 14.68 -25.55
CA THR A 9 -15.98 13.73 -26.67
C THR A 9 -15.69 12.36 -26.03
N GLN A 10 -16.44 11.27 -26.16
CA GLN A 10 -17.35 10.80 -27.21
C GLN A 10 -18.20 9.65 -26.63
N GLY A 11 -19.47 9.57 -27.02
CA GLY A 11 -20.47 8.62 -26.50
C GLY A 11 -20.22 7.15 -26.87
N SER A 12 -20.91 6.25 -26.16
CA SER A 12 -20.92 4.82 -26.43
C SER A 12 -21.47 4.52 -27.82
N GLN A 13 -20.61 4.04 -28.72
CA GLN A 13 -21.05 3.35 -29.94
C GLN A 13 -20.98 1.85 -29.66
N GLY A 14 -22.15 1.25 -29.43
CA GLY A 14 -22.31 -0.18 -29.33
C GLY A 14 -22.64 -0.79 -30.69
N VAL A 15 -22.00 -1.94 -30.94
CA VAL A 15 -22.36 -3.03 -31.87
C VAL A 15 -21.89 -2.93 -33.32
N GLY A 16 -21.01 -3.87 -33.64
CA GLY A 16 -20.84 -4.48 -34.97
C GLY A 16 -20.13 -5.82 -34.81
N THR A 17 -20.87 -6.90 -34.56
CA THR A 17 -20.34 -8.27 -34.73
C THR A 17 -20.50 -8.65 -36.19
N VAL A 18 -19.42 -9.12 -36.83
CA VAL A 18 -19.16 -10.55 -37.08
C VAL A 18 -17.94 -10.70 -38.00
N LYS A 19 -17.27 -11.84 -37.80
CA LYS A 19 -16.57 -12.66 -38.80
C LYS A 19 -15.06 -12.51 -38.87
N GLY A 20 -14.40 -13.59 -38.48
CA GLY A 20 -12.99 -13.84 -38.78
C GLY A 20 -12.28 -14.48 -37.61
N VAL A 21 -12.28 -15.81 -37.56
CA VAL A 21 -11.27 -16.57 -36.81
C VAL A 21 -9.95 -16.36 -37.54
N GLU A 22 -9.26 -15.26 -37.26
CA GLU A 22 -7.83 -15.14 -37.57
C GLU A 22 -7.22 -13.94 -36.85
N ALA A 23 -6.54 -14.23 -35.75
CA ALA A 23 -5.26 -13.66 -35.35
C ALA A 23 -5.09 -13.99 -33.87
N ALA A 24 -4.30 -15.03 -33.61
CA ALA A 24 -3.54 -15.13 -32.37
C ALA A 24 -2.52 -13.97 -32.35
N GLN A 25 -2.99 -12.73 -32.24
CA GLN A 25 -2.14 -11.59 -31.95
C GLN A 25 -1.96 -11.63 -30.45
N ALA A 26 -0.73 -11.98 -30.05
CA ALA A 26 -0.25 -11.97 -28.68
C ALA A 26 -0.95 -10.89 -27.85
N ALA A 27 -1.77 -11.32 -26.89
CA ALA A 27 -2.25 -10.46 -25.84
C ALA A 27 -1.01 -10.05 -25.04
N ALA A 28 -0.38 -8.94 -25.41
CA ALA A 28 0.48 -8.22 -24.50
C ALA A 28 -0.35 -8.01 -23.23
N PRO A 29 0.14 -8.36 -22.03
CA PRO A 29 -0.57 -7.99 -20.82
C PRO A 29 -0.69 -6.48 -20.88
N LYS A 30 -1.92 -5.97 -21.04
CA LYS A 30 -2.22 -4.58 -20.75
C LYS A 30 -1.88 -4.44 -19.28
N GLY A 31 -0.66 -3.99 -19.01
CA GLY A 31 -0.17 -3.72 -17.67
C GLY A 31 -1.22 -2.89 -16.97
N VAL A 32 -1.57 -3.31 -15.76
CA VAL A 32 -2.39 -2.49 -14.87
C VAL A 32 -1.70 -1.14 -14.84
N GLY A 33 -2.33 -0.10 -15.40
CA GLY A 33 -1.74 1.24 -15.39
C GLY A 33 -1.37 1.59 -13.96
N GLU A 34 -0.14 2.07 -13.74
CA GLU A 34 0.35 2.35 -12.40
C GLU A 34 -0.66 3.20 -11.64
N VAL A 35 -1.13 2.69 -10.50
CA VAL A 35 -2.06 3.42 -9.64
C VAL A 35 -1.24 4.51 -8.97
N HIS A 36 -1.36 5.74 -9.49
CA HIS A 36 -0.76 6.91 -8.87
C HIS A 36 -1.75 7.53 -7.88
N ASP A 37 -1.59 7.18 -6.61
CA ASP A 37 -2.25 7.85 -5.49
C ASP A 37 -1.33 8.95 -4.92
N ALA A 38 -1.88 10.11 -4.59
CA ALA A 38 -1.13 11.27 -4.15
C ALA A 38 -1.64 11.74 -2.76
N VAL A 39 -0.78 11.62 -1.76
CA VAL A 39 -1.06 12.06 -0.38
C VAL A 39 -0.20 13.30 -0.07
N THR A 40 -0.86 14.42 0.23
CA THR A 40 -0.18 15.65 0.65
C THR A 40 0.04 15.63 2.16
N LEU A 41 1.31 15.64 2.58
CA LEU A 41 1.71 15.71 3.98
C LEU A 41 2.13 17.15 4.33
N SER A 42 1.83 17.59 5.55
CA SER A 42 2.32 18.88 6.05
C SER A 42 3.82 18.81 6.36
N VAL A 43 4.53 19.91 6.11
CA VAL A 43 5.96 20.03 6.41
C VAL A 43 6.27 19.79 7.90
N ASP A 44 5.38 20.24 8.78
CA ASP A 44 5.51 20.05 10.23
C ASP A 44 5.34 18.58 10.63
N GLY A 45 4.43 17.86 9.97
CA GLY A 45 4.21 16.43 10.20
C GLY A 45 5.43 15.58 9.81
N VAL A 46 6.05 15.89 8.67
CA VAL A 46 7.28 15.21 8.22
C VAL A 46 8.44 15.48 9.18
N ARG A 47 8.63 16.75 9.58
CA ARG A 47 9.71 17.14 10.49
C ARG A 47 9.55 16.54 11.90
N ALA A 48 8.31 16.43 12.38
CA ALA A 48 8.02 15.79 13.66
C ALA A 48 8.38 14.29 13.63
N ALA A 49 8.08 13.59 12.53
CA ALA A 49 8.45 12.19 12.38
C ALA A 49 9.98 11.98 12.38
N GLU A 50 10.73 12.86 11.70
CA GLU A 50 12.21 12.84 11.69
C GLU A 50 12.82 13.15 13.06
N SER A 51 12.12 13.88 13.94
CA SER A 51 12.63 14.20 15.28
C SER A 51 12.57 13.02 16.27
N THR A 52 11.87 11.93 15.93
CA THR A 52 11.72 10.72 16.76
C THR A 52 12.83 9.68 16.48
N SER A 53 13.86 10.04 15.71
CA SER A 53 14.78 9.10 15.05
C SER A 53 15.88 8.47 15.91
N ASP A 54 15.81 8.51 17.25
CA ASP A 54 16.71 7.69 18.07
C ASP A 54 16.25 6.22 18.05
N VAL A 55 16.56 5.55 16.94
CA VAL A 55 16.43 4.11 16.81
C VAL A 55 17.29 3.47 17.88
N ARG A 56 16.65 2.88 18.88
CA ARG A 56 17.32 2.21 19.99
C ARG A 56 17.87 0.85 19.56
N PHE A 57 18.99 0.87 18.83
CA PHE A 57 19.64 -0.34 18.31
C PHE A 57 19.96 -1.37 19.40
N ASP A 58 20.33 -0.93 20.61
CA ASP A 58 20.55 -1.84 21.73
C ASP A 58 19.31 -2.68 22.07
N ARG A 59 18.14 -2.04 22.04
CA ARG A 59 16.86 -2.70 22.32
C ARG A 59 16.50 -3.68 21.20
N ILE A 60 16.77 -3.31 19.95
CA ILE A 60 16.57 -4.18 18.79
C ILE A 60 17.47 -5.41 18.89
N ASN A 61 18.74 -5.23 19.24
CA ASN A 61 19.70 -6.32 19.37
C ASN A 61 19.32 -7.28 20.50
N ALA A 62 18.91 -6.76 21.66
CA ALA A 62 18.41 -7.58 22.77
C ALA A 62 17.16 -8.39 22.39
N ILE A 63 16.21 -7.77 21.67
CA ILE A 63 15.01 -8.47 21.19
C ILE A 63 15.39 -9.53 20.15
N ARG A 64 16.28 -9.23 19.21
CA ARG A 64 16.76 -10.22 18.22
C ARG A 64 17.41 -11.43 18.89
N ALA A 65 18.21 -11.21 19.93
CA ALA A 65 18.79 -12.30 20.71
C ALA A 65 17.72 -13.15 21.39
N ALA A 66 16.75 -12.53 22.06
CA ALA A 66 15.63 -13.23 22.71
C ALA A 66 14.76 -14.02 21.72
N ILE A 67 14.63 -13.56 20.48
CA ILE A 67 13.91 -14.31 19.43
C ILE A 67 14.74 -15.52 19.00
N ALA A 68 16.05 -15.35 18.81
CA ALA A 68 16.94 -16.43 18.41
C ALA A 68 17.08 -17.53 19.49
N ASP A 69 17.02 -17.15 20.77
CA ASP A 69 17.06 -18.11 21.90
C ASP A 69 15.68 -18.73 22.24
N GLY A 70 14.60 -18.21 21.64
CA GLY A 70 13.23 -18.70 21.85
C GLY A 70 12.54 -18.21 23.12
N SER A 71 13.16 -17.35 23.93
CA SER A 71 12.57 -16.75 25.15
C SER A 71 11.70 -15.53 24.86
N TYR A 72 11.64 -15.07 23.60
CA TYR A 72 10.81 -13.95 23.23
C TYR A 72 9.32 -14.23 23.42
N ASP A 73 8.86 -15.44 23.08
CA ASP A 73 7.46 -15.82 23.09
C ASP A 73 7.07 -16.39 24.46
N THR A 74 6.47 -15.55 25.30
CA THR A 74 5.91 -15.95 26.59
C THR A 74 4.39 -15.91 26.53
N PRO A 75 3.67 -16.71 27.35
CA PRO A 75 2.21 -16.70 27.38
C PRO A 75 1.63 -15.29 27.57
N GLU A 76 2.23 -14.50 28.46
CA GLU A 76 1.78 -13.14 28.78
C GLU A 76 1.93 -12.19 27.60
N LYS A 77 2.99 -12.33 26.81
CA LYS A 77 3.18 -11.52 25.60
C LYS A 77 2.20 -11.91 24.50
N LEU A 78 1.85 -13.19 24.39
CA LEU A 78 0.87 -13.68 23.42
C LEU A 78 -0.53 -13.18 23.75
N ASP A 79 -0.94 -13.21 25.01
CA ASP A 79 -2.23 -12.67 25.46
C ASP A 79 -2.36 -11.18 25.11
N ILE A 80 -1.35 -10.38 25.46
CA ILE A 80 -1.31 -8.95 25.15
C ILE A 80 -1.30 -8.71 23.63
N ALA A 81 -0.58 -9.53 22.86
CA ALA A 81 -0.54 -9.39 21.41
C ALA A 81 -1.91 -9.69 20.78
N LEU A 82 -2.62 -10.68 21.31
CA LEU A 82 -3.96 -11.03 20.86
C LEU A 82 -4.97 -9.93 21.18
N ASP A 83 -4.95 -9.38 22.40
CA ASP A 83 -5.82 -8.26 22.79
C ASP A 83 -5.62 -7.06 21.85
N ARG A 84 -4.37 -6.66 21.61
CA ARG A 84 -4.06 -5.55 20.69
C ARG A 84 -4.46 -5.81 19.25
N LEU A 85 -4.40 -7.07 18.80
CA LEU A 85 -4.84 -7.45 17.47
C LEU A 85 -6.36 -7.29 17.34
N LEU A 86 -7.11 -7.73 18.35
CA LEU A 86 -8.56 -7.59 18.38
C LEU A 86 -9.00 -6.12 18.47
N ASP A 87 -8.34 -5.32 19.31
CA ASP A 87 -8.56 -3.87 19.39
C ASP A 87 -8.33 -3.16 18.07
N ARG A 88 -7.41 -3.65 17.24
CA ARG A 88 -7.11 -3.08 15.92
C ARG A 88 -8.15 -3.48 14.85
N LEU A 89 -8.87 -4.58 15.05
CA LEU A 89 -9.86 -5.10 14.10
C LEU A 89 -11.29 -4.61 14.41
N GLY A 90 -11.56 -4.21 15.65
CA GLY A 90 -12.82 -3.57 16.06
C GLY A 90 -12.90 -2.10 15.66
#